data_AF-A0A834WWN2-F1
#
_entry.id   AF-A0A834WWN2-F1
#
_cell.length_a   1.000
_cell.length_b   1.000
_cell.length_c   1.000
_cell.angle_alpha   90.00
_cell.angle_beta   90.00
_cell.angle_gamma   90.00
#
_symmetry.space_group_name_H-M   'P 1'
#
loop_
_entity.id
_entity.type
_entity.pdbx_description
1 polymer ?
#
loop_
_entity_poly.entity_id
_entity_poly.type
_entity_poly.pdbx_seq_one_letter_code
_entity_poly.pdbx_strand_id
1 'polypeptide(L)'
;MKMEVQIDRTSSIEREPRTLSMRQMQAARDLAIYVLNTNTIEEANAIFTQGLEPVVSVAWDTRMMGIMDEEGEELNKDAAAIASTFRDIVSAPF
;
A
#
# COMPACT_ATOMS: atom_id res chain seq x y z
N MET A 1 0.72 40.74 -25.55
CA MET A 1 -0.47 39.90 -25.77
C MET A 1 -0.44 38.83 -24.70
N LYS A 2 -1.35 38.86 -23.71
CA LYS A 2 -1.39 37.84 -22.64
C LYS A 2 -1.93 36.54 -23.25
N MET A 3 -1.19 35.45 -23.14
CA MET A 3 -1.72 34.13 -23.47
C MET A 3 -2.58 33.67 -22.30
N GLU A 4 -3.89 33.73 -22.47
CA GLU A 4 -4.83 33.13 -21.54
C GLU A 4 -4.66 31.61 -21.65
N VAL A 5 -4.17 30.98 -20.58
CA VAL A 5 -4.14 29.52 -20.47
C VAL A 5 -5.58 29.09 -20.29
N GLN A 6 -6.19 28.55 -21.35
CA GLN A 6 -7.48 27.89 -21.26
C GLN A 6 -7.33 26.65 -20.38
N ILE A 7 -7.91 26.68 -19.18
CA ILE A 7 -7.94 25.53 -18.29
C ILE A 7 -9.08 24.63 -18.76
N ASP A 8 -8.75 23.62 -19.56
CA ASP A 8 -9.69 22.57 -19.91
C ASP A 8 -9.99 21.72 -18.66
N ARG A 9 -11.27 21.67 -18.29
CA ARG A 9 -11.75 20.82 -17.19
C ARG A 9 -11.83 19.39 -17.70
N THR A 10 -10.83 18.58 -17.41
CA THR A 10 -10.86 17.12 -17.59
C THR A 10 -11.26 16.45 -16.27
N SER A 11 -11.96 15.32 -16.35
CA SER A 11 -12.33 14.57 -15.15
C SER A 11 -11.11 13.82 -14.62
N SER A 12 -10.89 13.82 -13.30
CA SER A 12 -9.77 13.10 -12.67
C SER A 12 -9.73 11.61 -13.05
N ILE A 13 -10.90 11.01 -13.31
CA ILE A 13 -11.04 9.60 -13.71
C ILE A 13 -10.27 9.24 -15.00
N GLU A 14 -10.02 10.20 -15.89
CA GLU A 14 -9.28 9.96 -17.13
C GLU A 14 -7.78 9.80 -16.89
N ARG A 15 -7.29 10.31 -15.77
CA ARG A 15 -5.88 10.29 -15.37
C ARG A 15 -5.58 9.21 -14.33
N GLU A 16 -6.61 8.60 -13.77
CA GLU A 16 -6.47 7.54 -12.78
C GLU A 16 -6.09 6.21 -13.45
N PRO A 17 -5.23 5.40 -12.81
CA PRO A 17 -4.95 4.06 -13.27
C PRO A 17 -6.22 3.21 -13.22
N ARG A 18 -6.52 2.51 -14.32
CA ARG A 18 -7.71 1.64 -14.38
C ARG A 18 -7.58 0.49 -13.39
N THR A 19 -8.62 0.29 -12.59
CA THR A 19 -8.74 -0.88 -11.71
C THR A 19 -8.89 -2.16 -12.54
N LEU A 20 -8.37 -3.28 -12.02
CA LEU A 20 -8.55 -4.60 -12.63
C LEU A 20 -10.02 -5.00 -12.65
N SER A 21 -10.45 -5.68 -13.71
CA SER A 21 -11.77 -6.34 -13.73
C SER A 21 -11.83 -7.50 -12.74
N MET A 22 -13.04 -7.95 -12.37
CA MET A 22 -13.22 -9.07 -11.42
C MET A 22 -12.45 -10.33 -11.82
N ARG A 23 -12.44 -10.67 -13.13
CA ARG A 23 -11.69 -11.83 -13.62
C ARG A 23 -10.19 -11.65 -13.47
N GLN A 24 -9.67 -10.46 -13.72
CA GLN A 24 -8.25 -10.16 -13.56
C GLN A 24 -7.84 -10.14 -12.09
N MET A 25 -8.68 -9.64 -11.19
CA MET A 25 -8.45 -9.71 -9.75
C MET A 25 -8.37 -11.17 -9.27
N GLN A 26 -9.30 -12.03 -9.70
CA GLN A 26 -9.28 -13.44 -9.33
C GLN A 26 -8.03 -14.13 -9.88
N ALA A 27 -7.69 -13.92 -11.15
CA ALA A 27 -6.49 -14.49 -11.75
C ALA A 27 -5.20 -14.02 -11.04
N ALA A 28 -5.10 -12.74 -10.71
CA ALA A 28 -3.97 -12.18 -9.96
C ALA A 28 -3.87 -12.81 -8.56
N ARG A 29 -5.01 -13.03 -7.89
CA ARG A 29 -5.06 -13.71 -6.59
C ARG A 29 -4.55 -15.14 -6.68
N ASP A 30 -5.01 -15.90 -7.66
CA ASP A 30 -4.63 -17.29 -7.83
C ASP A 30 -3.11 -17.41 -8.11
N LEU A 31 -2.57 -16.50 -8.92
CA LEU A 31 -1.13 -16.40 -9.17
C LEU A 31 -0.34 -15.99 -7.92
N ALA A 32 -0.86 -15.06 -7.11
CA ALA A 32 -0.20 -14.67 -5.86
C ALA A 32 -0.11 -15.84 -4.88
N ILE A 33 -1.19 -16.63 -4.76
CA ILE A 33 -1.21 -17.86 -3.94
C ILE A 33 -0.17 -18.86 -4.47
N TYR A 34 -0.10 -19.05 -5.79
CA TYR A 34 0.89 -19.93 -6.40
C TYR A 34 2.32 -19.49 -6.03
N VAL A 35 2.66 -18.21 -6.19
CA VAL A 35 3.99 -17.68 -5.85
C VAL A 35 4.34 -17.94 -4.39
N LEU A 36 3.42 -17.68 -3.46
CA LEU A 36 3.65 -17.89 -2.03
C LEU A 36 3.85 -19.37 -1.66
N ASN A 37 3.21 -20.29 -2.39
CA ASN A 37 3.29 -21.72 -2.11
C ASN A 37 4.51 -22.38 -2.74
N THR A 38 5.10 -21.81 -3.79
CA THR A 38 6.19 -22.44 -4.55
C THR A 38 7.57 -21.84 -4.31
N ASN A 39 7.65 -20.62 -3.77
CA ASN A 39 8.92 -19.89 -3.58
C ASN A 39 9.18 -19.65 -2.10
N THR A 40 10.42 -19.33 -1.75
CA THR A 40 10.71 -18.87 -0.39
C THR A 40 10.11 -17.48 -0.15
N ILE A 41 10.07 -17.05 1.12
CA ILE A 41 9.54 -15.73 1.48
C ILE A 41 10.37 -14.62 0.82
N GLU A 42 11.69 -14.77 0.77
CA GLU A 42 12.61 -13.80 0.18
C GLU A 42 12.39 -13.65 -1.33
N GLU A 43 12.24 -14.78 -2.03
CA GLU A 43 11.96 -14.80 -3.47
C GLU A 43 10.58 -14.22 -3.78
N ALA A 44 9.56 -14.58 -3.00
CA ALA A 44 8.22 -14.04 -3.14
C ALA A 44 8.21 -12.52 -2.92
N ASN A 45 8.92 -12.04 -1.90
CA ASN A 45 9.07 -10.60 -1.63
C ASN A 45 9.74 -9.88 -2.80
N ALA A 46 10.82 -10.45 -3.34
CA ALA A 46 11.49 -9.88 -4.51
C ALA A 46 10.52 -9.76 -5.71
N ILE A 47 9.71 -10.79 -5.98
CA ILE A 47 8.71 -10.78 -7.06
C ILE A 47 7.67 -9.67 -6.84
N PHE A 48 7.08 -9.58 -5.64
CA PHE A 48 6.00 -8.62 -5.37
C PHE A 48 6.45 -7.17 -5.29
N THR A 49 7.72 -6.94 -4.97
CA THR A 49 8.28 -5.59 -4.79
C THR A 49 9.11 -5.12 -5.98
N GLN A 50 9.35 -5.98 -6.97
CA GLN A 50 10.14 -5.65 -8.15
C GLN A 50 9.54 -4.45 -8.90
N GLY A 51 10.34 -3.39 -9.06
CA GLY A 51 9.95 -2.19 -9.78
C GLY A 51 9.04 -1.23 -9.00
N LEU A 52 8.75 -1.52 -7.72
CA LEU A 52 8.13 -0.54 -6.83
C LEU A 52 9.19 0.43 -6.32
N GLU A 53 8.91 1.72 -6.43
CA GLU A 53 9.72 2.75 -5.76
C GLU A 53 9.19 2.93 -4.33
N PRO A 54 10.05 2.84 -3.30
CA PRO A 54 9.66 3.20 -1.96
C PRO A 54 9.10 4.61 -1.95
N VAL A 55 7.93 4.80 -1.36
CA VAL A 55 7.44 6.14 -1.05
C VAL A 55 8.42 6.70 -0.04
N VAL A 56 9.27 7.65 -0.46
CA VAL A 56 10.19 8.35 0.44
C VAL A 56 9.29 9.01 1.48
N SER A 57 9.20 8.40 2.67
CA SER A 57 8.52 9.05 3.76
C SER A 57 9.31 10.33 4.01
N VAL A 58 8.60 11.45 4.10
CA VAL A 58 9.18 12.70 4.59
C VAL A 58 9.40 12.50 6.09
N ALA A 59 10.33 11.61 6.45
CA ALA A 59 10.86 11.46 7.79
C ALA A 59 11.84 12.61 7.97
N TRP A 60 11.31 13.78 8.29
CA TRP A 60 12.10 14.81 8.93
C TRP A 60 12.60 14.24 10.27
N ASP A 61 13.92 14.27 10.43
CA ASP A 61 14.73 13.86 11.58
C ASP A 61 14.97 12.36 11.83
N THR A 62 16.09 11.92 11.24
CA THR A 62 17.02 10.82 11.57
C THR A 62 17.39 10.65 13.06
N ARG A 63 16.83 11.42 13.99
CA ARG A 63 17.17 11.33 15.43
C ARG A 63 16.47 10.17 16.15
N MET A 64 15.46 9.53 15.53
CA MET A 64 14.66 8.47 16.17
C MET A 64 14.92 7.05 15.63
N MET A 65 15.83 6.85 14.66
CA MET A 65 16.23 5.50 14.21
C MET A 65 17.41 4.98 15.03
N GLY A 66 17.19 4.80 16.33
CA GLY A 66 18.08 4.05 17.18
C GLY A 66 17.61 2.60 17.26
N ILE A 67 18.27 1.71 16.52
CA ILE A 67 18.42 0.27 16.78
C ILE A 67 17.11 -0.55 16.74
N MET A 68 16.86 -1.23 15.62
CA MET A 68 16.15 -2.52 15.65
C MET A 68 17.03 -3.55 14.94
N ASP A 69 18.03 -4.00 15.69
CA ASP A 69 18.67 -5.31 15.52
C ASP A 69 17.74 -6.37 16.14
N GLU A 70 17.83 -7.59 15.59
CA GLU A 70 16.98 -8.76 15.79
C GLU A 70 16.86 -9.21 17.26
N GLU A 71 15.68 -9.69 17.69
CA GLU A 71 15.49 -10.85 18.58
C GLU A 71 14.02 -11.03 19.02
N GLY A 72 13.45 -12.21 18.75
CA GLY A 72 12.59 -12.98 19.68
C GLY A 72 11.24 -12.41 20.15
N GLU A 73 10.17 -12.99 19.61
CA GLU A 73 8.85 -13.25 20.24
C GLU A 73 8.60 -12.68 21.65
N GLU A 74 7.77 -11.64 21.75
CA GLU A 74 6.88 -11.45 22.90
C GLU A 74 5.56 -10.82 22.45
N LEU A 75 4.48 -11.59 22.53
CA LEU A 75 3.11 -11.18 22.22
C LEU A 75 2.67 -10.06 23.19
N ASN A 76 2.90 -8.80 22.80
CA ASN A 76 2.48 -7.68 23.61
C ASN A 76 0.98 -7.34 23.40
N LYS A 77 0.26 -7.22 24.52
CA LYS A 77 -1.22 -7.15 24.64
C LYS A 77 -1.81 -5.82 24.16
N ASP A 78 -1.01 -4.98 23.53
CA ASP A 78 -1.37 -3.65 23.06
C ASP A 78 -1.91 -3.64 21.61
N ALA A 79 -1.78 -4.76 20.88
CA ALA A 79 -2.40 -4.95 19.57
C ALA A 79 -3.95 -4.84 19.61
N ALA A 80 -4.56 -5.10 20.77
CA ALA A 80 -6.00 -4.94 20.99
C ALA A 80 -6.46 -3.47 20.90
N ALA A 81 -5.59 -2.51 21.23
CA ALA A 81 -5.92 -1.09 21.17
C ALA A 81 -5.89 -0.53 19.74
N ILE A 82 -5.15 -1.18 18.83
CA ILE A 82 -5.07 -0.79 17.42
C ILE A 82 -6.27 -1.35 16.64
N ALA A 83 -6.75 -2.53 17.03
CA ALA A 83 -7.97 -3.14 16.46
C ALA A 83 -9.26 -2.35 16.78
N SER A 84 -9.33 -1.66 17.92
CA SER A 84 -10.50 -0.84 18.29
C SER A 84 -10.55 0.51 17.56
N THR A 85 -9.48 0.89 16.84
CA THR A 85 -9.49 2.04 15.92
C THR A 85 -9.96 1.68 14.51
N PHE A 86 -10.59 0.51 14.33
CA PHE A 86 -11.43 0.20 13.18
C PHE A 86 -12.43 1.36 13.03
N ARG A 87 -12.13 2.29 12.12
CA ARG A 87 -12.94 3.48 11.93
C ARG A 87 -14.35 3.02 11.61
N ASP A 88 -15.29 3.55 12.38
CA ASP A 88 -16.73 3.39 12.16
C ASP A 88 -17.11 3.96 10.79
N ILE A 89 -16.98 3.11 9.77
CA ILE A 89 -17.40 3.38 8.38
C ILE A 89 -18.93 3.43 8.27
N VAL A 90 -19.66 3.06 9.32
CA VAL A 90 -21.12 3.02 9.34
C VAL A 90 -21.70 4.42 9.57
N SER A 91 -20.91 5.36 10.12
CA SER A 91 -21.33 6.74 10.40
C SER A 91 -20.89 7.77 9.34
N ALA A 92 -20.24 7.37 8.24
CA ALA A 92 -19.84 8.33 7.21
C ALA A 92 -21.07 8.85 6.44
N PRO A 93 -21.29 10.18 6.35
CA PRO A 93 -22.41 10.74 5.59
C PRO A 93 -22.24 10.54 4.08
N PHE A 94 -23.36 10.46 3.35
CA PHE A 94 -23.43 10.50 1.89
C PHE A 94 -23.31 11.93 1.35
#